data_AF-G0LFJ9-F1
#
_entry.id   AF-G0LFJ9-F1
#
_cell.length_a   1.000
_cell.length_b   1.000
_cell.length_c   1.000
_cell.angle_alpha   90.00
_cell.angle_beta   90.00
_cell.angle_gamma   90.00
#
_symmetry.space_group_name_H-M   'P 1'
#
loop_
_entity.id
_entity.type
_entity.pdbx_description
1 polymer ?
#
loop_
_entity_poly.entity_id
_entity_poly.type
_entity_poly.pdbx_seq_one_letter_code
_entity_poly.pdbx_strand_id
1 'polypeptide(L)'
;MKIISMNMDSWIQRAALMLLGLVIVAPFFGWTASIVGYAEPLENAAKMTGATDAVINLNPGILPDYTVGGFSGPIGTLISAGVGTVLTLIVAFGAGRLLES
;
A
#
# COMPACT_ATOMS: atom_id res chain seq x y z
N MET A 1 -3.94 13.50 -34.33
CA MET A 1 -4.07 13.39 -32.87
C MET A 1 -2.66 13.27 -32.29
N LYS A 2 -2.09 14.37 -31.82
CA LYS A 2 -0.71 14.42 -31.31
C LYS A 2 -0.76 13.89 -29.88
N ILE A 3 -0.52 12.59 -29.71
CA ILE A 3 -0.31 12.01 -28.38
C ILE A 3 0.89 12.77 -27.80
N ILE A 4 0.67 13.42 -26.66
CA ILE A 4 1.67 14.20 -25.95
C ILE A 4 2.81 13.22 -25.62
N SER A 5 3.87 13.27 -26.42
CA SER A 5 5.12 12.56 -26.12
C SER A 5 5.77 13.31 -24.96
N MET A 6 5.39 12.99 -23.72
CA MET A 6 6.20 13.35 -22.56
C MET A 6 7.51 12.58 -22.69
N ASN A 7 8.57 13.26 -23.14
CA ASN A 7 9.93 12.74 -23.11
C ASN A 7 10.37 12.76 -21.64
N MET A 8 9.80 11.86 -20.85
CA MET A 8 10.16 11.67 -19.44
C MET A 8 11.59 11.17 -19.41
N ASP A 9 12.40 11.71 -18.49
CA ASP A 9 13.76 11.21 -18.28
C ASP A 9 13.72 9.68 -18.13
N SER A 10 14.61 8.99 -18.85
CA SER A 10 14.59 7.52 -18.95
C SER A 10 14.61 6.81 -17.59
N TRP A 11 15.16 7.46 -16.56
CA TRP A 11 15.17 6.95 -15.19
C TRP A 11 13.81 7.04 -14.52
N ILE A 12 13.03 8.12 -14.72
CA ILE A 12 11.68 8.29 -14.15
C ILE A 12 10.74 7.26 -14.76
N GLN A 13 10.82 7.06 -16.08
CA GLN A 13 10.03 6.03 -16.75
C GLN A 13 10.32 4.65 -16.18
N ARG A 14 11.60 4.30 -16.01
CA ARG A 14 12.02 3.02 -15.40
C ARG A 14 11.51 2.88 -13.96
N ALA A 15 11.65 3.92 -13.14
CA ALA A 15 11.16 3.91 -11.77
C ALA A 15 9.64 3.74 -11.71
N ALA A 16 8.88 4.45 -12.55
CA ALA A 16 7.43 4.33 -12.61
C ALA A 16 6.99 2.92 -13.04
N LEU A 17 7.67 2.32 -14.03
CA LEU A 17 7.43 0.94 -14.45
C LEU A 17 7.74 -0.06 -13.33
N MET A 18 8.81 0.16 -12.55
CA MET A 18 9.13 -0.68 -11.39
C MET A 18 8.07 -0.57 -10.32
N LEU A 19 7.63 0.64 -9.97
CA LEU A 19 6.55 0.85 -8.99
C LEU A 19 5.25 0.20 -9.45
N LEU A 20 4.89 0.34 -10.74
CA LEU A 20 3.74 -0.33 -11.31
C LEU A 20 3.87 -1.86 -11.21
N GLY A 21 5.04 -2.40 -11.52
CA GLY A 21 5.34 -3.82 -11.37
C GLY A 21 5.15 -4.30 -9.92
N LEU A 22 5.66 -3.54 -8.94
CA LEU A 22 5.50 -3.87 -7.52
C LEU A 22 4.03 -3.85 -7.08
N VAL A 23 3.24 -2.87 -7.52
CA VAL A 23 1.80 -2.79 -7.24
C VAL A 23 1.07 -4.01 -7.81
N ILE A 24 1.38 -4.42 -9.04
CA ILE A 24 0.76 -5.58 -9.69
C ILE A 24 1.13 -6.88 -8.98
N VAL A 25 2.36 -7.00 -8.47
CA VAL A 25 2.82 -8.22 -7.76
C VAL A 25 2.34 -8.25 -6.30
N ALA A 26 2.00 -7.12 -5.68
CA ALA A 26 1.58 -7.05 -4.28
C ALA A 26 0.49 -8.07 -3.85
N PRO A 27 -0.58 -8.32 -4.63
CA PRO A 27 -1.60 -9.31 -4.28
C PRO A 27 -1.05 -10.73 -4.13
N PHE A 28 0.00 -11.07 -4.87
CA PHE A 28 0.66 -12.37 -4.77
C PHE A 28 1.32 -12.56 -3.40
N PHE A 29 1.96 -11.51 -2.86
CA PHE A 29 2.50 -11.54 -1.50
C PHE A 29 1.40 -11.66 -0.44
N GLY A 30 0.30 -10.90 -0.60
CA GLY A 30 -0.84 -11.00 0.32
C GLY A 30 -1.46 -12.40 0.34
N TRP A 31 -1.67 -12.98 -0.83
CA TRP A 31 -2.23 -14.33 -0.96
C TRP A 31 -1.30 -15.41 -0.39
N THR A 32 -0.01 -15.34 -0.69
CA THR A 32 0.97 -16.32 -0.18
C THR A 32 1.10 -16.25 1.35
N ALA A 33 1.05 -15.04 1.93
CA ALA A 33 1.02 -14.85 3.38
C ALA A 33 -0.17 -15.57 4.04
N SER A 34 -1.35 -15.54 3.39
CA SER A 34 -2.53 -16.27 3.87
C SER A 34 -2.34 -17.80 3.81
N ILE A 35 -1.70 -18.33 2.76
CA ILE A 35 -1.46 -19.77 2.61
C ILE A 35 -0.49 -20.30 3.66
N VAL A 36 0.57 -19.56 3.95
CA VAL A 36 1.58 -19.98 4.94
C VAL A 36 1.11 -19.77 6.38
N GLY A 37 -0.12 -19.27 6.58
CA GLY A 37 -0.67 -18.98 7.90
C GLY A 37 0.13 -17.91 8.63
N TYR A 38 0.65 -16.91 7.91
CA TYR A 38 1.34 -15.79 8.54
C TYR A 38 0.37 -15.07 9.49
N ALA A 39 0.72 -15.03 10.76
CA ALA A 39 0.05 -14.23 11.77
C ALA A 39 0.99 -13.10 12.19
N GLU A 40 0.47 -11.87 12.21
CA GLU A 40 1.27 -10.72 12.59
C GLU A 40 1.77 -10.84 14.04
N PRO A 41 2.96 -10.31 14.37
CA PRO A 41 3.48 -10.33 15.75
C PRO A 41 2.49 -9.76 16.76
N LEU A 42 1.73 -8.73 16.38
CA LEU A 42 0.70 -8.12 17.21
C LEU A 42 -0.51 -9.05 17.42
N GLU A 43 -0.91 -9.81 16.40
CA GLU A 43 -1.99 -10.79 16.53
C GLU A 43 -1.58 -11.94 17.47
N ASN A 44 -0.34 -12.41 17.36
CA ASN A 44 0.20 -13.43 18.27
C ASN A 44 0.29 -12.91 19.71
N ALA A 45 0.76 -11.67 19.90
CA ALA A 45 0.79 -11.03 21.21
C ALA A 45 -0.62 -10.92 21.80
N ALA A 46 -1.60 -10.47 21.01
CA ALA A 46 -3.00 -10.37 21.44
C ALA A 46 -3.57 -11.74 21.86
N LYS A 47 -3.28 -12.80 21.10
CA LYS A 47 -3.66 -14.18 21.47
C LYS A 47 -3.02 -14.61 22.79
N MET A 48 -1.73 -14.35 22.99
CA MET A 48 -1.01 -14.70 24.22
C MET A 48 -1.52 -13.95 25.45
N THR A 49 -1.97 -12.70 25.28
CA THR A 49 -2.47 -11.86 26.37
C THR A 49 -3.98 -11.97 26.58
N GLY A 50 -4.69 -12.80 25.80
CA GLY A 50 -6.15 -12.89 25.82
C GLY A 50 -6.86 -11.61 25.35
N ALA A 51 -6.14 -10.73 24.65
CA ALA A 51 -6.64 -9.44 24.17
C ALA A 51 -7.25 -9.52 22.76
N THR A 52 -7.43 -10.72 22.20
CA THR A 52 -8.00 -10.94 20.86
C THR A 52 -9.38 -10.29 20.72
N ASP A 53 -10.22 -10.36 21.75
CA ASP A 53 -11.57 -9.77 21.76
C ASP A 53 -11.60 -8.30 22.23
N ALA A 54 -10.45 -7.78 22.69
CA ALA A 54 -10.29 -6.39 23.07
C ALA A 54 -9.91 -5.48 21.89
N VAL A 55 -10.00 -5.98 20.66
CA VAL A 55 -9.83 -5.19 19.43
C VAL A 55 -10.98 -4.19 19.33
N ILE A 56 -10.82 -3.08 20.04
CA ILE A 56 -11.51 -1.84 19.73
C ILE A 56 -10.82 -1.36 18.46
N ASN A 57 -11.54 -1.38 17.33
CA ASN A 57 -11.03 -0.87 16.08
C ASN A 57 -10.89 0.65 16.20
N LEU A 58 -9.76 1.09 16.77
CA LEU A 58 -9.44 2.49 17.09
C LEU A 58 -9.12 3.30 15.82
N ASN A 59 -9.02 2.63 14.66
CA ASN A 59 -8.75 3.25 13.39
C ASN A 59 -9.88 3.03 12.36
N PRO A 60 -11.11 3.53 12.61
CA PRO A 60 -12.17 3.59 11.59
C PRO A 60 -11.89 4.69 10.54
N GLY A 61 -10.63 5.10 10.40
CA GLY A 61 -10.20 6.17 9.50
C GLY A 61 -10.33 5.78 8.03
N ILE A 62 -9.84 6.67 7.16
CA ILE A 62 -9.93 6.48 5.71
C ILE A 62 -9.16 5.23 5.24
N LEU A 63 -8.14 4.81 6.00
CA LEU A 63 -7.31 3.63 5.73
C LEU A 63 -7.25 2.70 6.97
N PRO A 64 -8.31 1.92 7.25
CA PRO A 64 -8.31 0.99 8.37
C PRO A 64 -7.25 -0.09 8.15
N ASP A 65 -6.43 -0.38 9.16
CA ASP A 65 -5.36 -1.37 9.10
C ASP A 65 -4.44 -1.24 7.87
N TYR A 66 -4.20 -0.01 7.42
CA TYR A 66 -3.43 0.32 6.20
C TYR A 66 -4.04 -0.23 4.90
N THR A 67 -5.32 -0.59 4.94
CA THR A 67 -6.10 -1.06 3.79
C THR A 67 -7.09 0.00 3.31
N VAL A 68 -7.61 -0.17 2.11
CA VAL A 68 -8.75 0.62 1.61
C VAL A 68 -10.04 -0.07 2.02
N GLY A 69 -10.85 0.63 2.83
CA GLY A 69 -12.13 0.14 3.30
C GLY A 69 -13.08 -0.25 2.17
N GLY A 70 -13.85 -1.32 2.37
CA GLY A 70 -14.79 -1.84 1.37
C GLY A 70 -14.20 -2.86 0.40
N PHE A 71 -12.89 -3.13 0.47
CA PHE A 71 -12.23 -4.16 -0.35
C PHE A 71 -11.46 -5.16 0.54
N SER A 72 -11.48 -6.43 0.17
CA SER A 72 -10.79 -7.51 0.90
C SER A 72 -10.06 -8.46 -0.05
N GLY A 73 -9.21 -9.32 0.52
CA GLY A 73 -8.44 -10.31 -0.23
C GLY A 73 -7.48 -9.67 -1.25
N PRO A 74 -7.12 -10.41 -2.32
CA PRO A 74 -6.12 -9.96 -3.30
C PRO A 74 -6.46 -8.62 -3.98
N ILE A 75 -7.76 -8.35 -4.22
CA ILE A 75 -8.21 -7.07 -4.81
C ILE A 75 -7.99 -5.92 -3.82
N GLY A 76 -8.29 -6.13 -2.54
CA GLY A 76 -7.99 -5.16 -1.48
C GLY A 76 -6.51 -4.85 -1.39
N THR A 77 -5.64 -5.86 -1.50
CA THR A 77 -4.18 -5.68 -1.53
C THR A 77 -3.72 -4.85 -2.73
N LEU A 78 -4.26 -5.12 -3.93
CA LEU A 78 -3.92 -4.37 -5.14
C LEU A 78 -4.27 -2.88 -5.00
N ILE A 79 -5.50 -2.60 -4.56
CA ILE A 79 -6.01 -1.24 -4.39
C ILE A 79 -5.18 -0.51 -3.31
N SER A 80 -4.92 -1.17 -2.19
CA SER A 80 -4.14 -0.58 -1.09
C SER A 80 -2.69 -0.29 -1.51
N ALA A 81 -2.06 -1.18 -2.28
CA ALA A 81 -0.72 -0.95 -2.84
C ALA A 81 -0.68 0.26 -3.79
N GLY A 82 -1.69 0.38 -4.67
CA GLY A 82 -1.80 1.52 -5.57
C GLY A 82 -2.02 2.84 -4.82
N VAL A 83 -2.97 2.86 -3.88
CA VAL A 83 -3.28 4.05 -3.06
C VAL A 83 -2.07 4.46 -2.23
N GLY A 84 -1.41 3.52 -1.54
CA GLY A 84 -0.19 3.79 -0.78
C GLY A 84 0.91 4.39 -1.65
N THR A 85 1.16 3.80 -2.82
CA THR A 85 2.17 4.30 -3.78
C THR A 85 1.89 5.75 -4.20
N VAL A 86 0.65 6.05 -4.57
CA VAL A 86 0.25 7.41 -4.98
C VAL A 86 0.40 8.40 -3.82
N LEU A 87 -0.06 8.04 -2.62
CA LEU A 87 0.07 8.89 -1.44
C LEU A 87 1.53 9.18 -1.09
N THR A 88 2.39 8.17 -1.14
CA THR A 88 3.84 8.34 -0.91
C THR A 88 4.45 9.30 -1.93
N LEU A 89 4.13 9.15 -3.22
CA LEU A 89 4.65 10.04 -4.26
C LEU A 89 4.16 11.48 -4.07
N ILE A 90 2.89 11.68 -3.70
CA ILE A 90 2.33 13.01 -3.40
C ILE A 90 3.10 13.65 -2.25
N VAL A 91 3.32 12.92 -1.15
CA VAL A 91 4.03 13.44 0.03
C VAL A 91 5.49 13.76 -0.31
N ALA A 92 6.19 12.84 -0.99
CA ALA A 92 7.59 13.05 -1.35
C ALA A 92 7.78 14.25 -2.29
N PHE A 93 6.92 14.35 -3.31
CA PHE A 93 6.94 15.47 -4.25
C PHE A 93 6.57 16.80 -3.56
N GLY A 94 5.54 16.79 -2.72
CA GLY A 94 5.11 17.96 -1.96
C GLY A 94 6.18 18.45 -0.98
N ALA A 95 6.81 17.54 -0.24
CA ALA A 95 7.91 17.85 0.67
C ALA A 95 9.11 18.43 -0.10
N GLY A 96 9.48 17.84 -1.25
CA GLY A 96 10.54 18.36 -2.10
C GLY A 96 10.27 19.81 -2.53
N ARG A 97 9.03 20.11 -2.94
CA ARG A 97 8.64 21.48 -3.32
C ARG A 97 8.68 22.47 -2.17
N LEU A 98 8.29 22.07 -0.97
CA LEU A 98 8.34 22.94 0.21
C LEU A 98 9.78 23.25 0.65
N LEU A 99 10.73 22.33 0.42
CA LEU A 99 12.15 22.54 0.73
C LEU A 99 12.88 23.40 -0.30
N GLU A 100 12.38 23.46 -1.54
CA GLU A 100 12.87 24.39 -2.58
C GLU A 100 12.38 25.83 -2.38
N SER A 101 11.37 26.02 -1.51
CA SER A 101 10.74 27.32 -1.19
C SER A 101 11.46 28.03 -0.06
#